data_AF-A0A7Y2E0U0-F1
#
_entry.id   AF-A0A7Y2E0U0-F1
#
_cell.length_a   1.000
_cell.length_b   1.000
_cell.length_c   1.000
_cell.angle_alpha   90.00
_cell.angle_beta   90.00
_cell.angle_gamma   90.00
#
_symmetry.space_group_name_H-M   'P 1'
#
loop_
_entity.id
_entity.type
_entity.pdbx_description
1 polymer ?
#
loop_
_entity_poly.entity_id
_entity_poly.type
_entity_poly.pdbx_seq_one_letter_code
_entity_poly.pdbx_strand_id
1 'polypeptide(L)'
;MQVVKYFFEEPVALEMLSEDTDPDARRRAGAPTLEEFLGAPEYARGYLAASDLETGRIAASVLPESIALILDAVLPEPRRHFTPGVTGISFTGLDGIDGLREALTDPSERSVIVCGAGDRGDNGLSLPEVVGDLIEHDIREALSSVVRLLEGGFLVLVSEPSHDGHDWSVFSPRPLADDMRTAMAEHLRGISGYVIPFRRARAEHRFYFEQVDPEIYDEFRVTT
;
A
#
# COMPACT_ATOMS: atom_id res chain seq x y z
N MET A 1 13.16 20.92 -0.84
CA MET A 1 12.16 20.52 0.18
C MET A 1 11.71 19.11 -0.13
N GLN A 2 11.77 18.23 0.85
CA GLN A 2 11.34 16.83 0.73
C GLN A 2 10.02 16.63 1.48
N VAL A 3 9.13 15.82 0.89
CA VAL A 3 7.79 15.55 1.40
C VAL A 3 7.51 14.05 1.33
N VAL A 4 6.94 13.49 2.40
CA VAL A 4 6.37 12.14 2.43
C VAL A 4 4.89 12.24 2.75
N LYS A 5 4.06 11.50 2.02
CA LYS A 5 2.59 11.56 2.08
C LYS A 5 2.03 10.15 2.21
N TYR A 6 1.16 9.95 3.18
CA TYR A 6 0.33 8.74 3.28
C TYR A 6 -1.14 9.14 3.14
N PHE A 7 -1.78 8.71 2.06
CA PHE A 7 -3.21 8.88 1.85
C PHE A 7 -3.95 7.64 2.32
N PHE A 8 -5.04 7.79 3.07
CA PHE A 8 -5.73 6.63 3.65
C PHE A 8 -7.25 6.63 3.45
N GLU A 9 -7.82 5.44 3.39
CA GLU A 9 -9.25 5.14 3.40
C GLU A 9 -9.50 4.03 4.43
N GLU A 10 -10.01 4.41 5.59
CA GLU A 10 -10.16 3.55 6.77
C GLU A 10 -11.46 3.92 7.51
N PRO A 11 -12.41 2.98 7.71
CA PRO A 11 -12.49 1.65 7.10
C PRO A 11 -12.84 1.71 5.60
N VAL A 12 -12.48 0.67 4.86
CA VAL A 12 -12.90 0.43 3.49
C VAL A 12 -13.41 -1.00 3.31
N ALA A 13 -14.58 -1.14 2.70
CA ALA A 13 -15.00 -2.43 2.15
C ALA A 13 -14.31 -2.61 0.80
N LEU A 14 -13.38 -3.57 0.71
CA LEU A 14 -12.79 -3.94 -0.57
C LEU A 14 -13.85 -4.75 -1.32
N GLU A 15 -14.57 -4.11 -2.25
CA GLU A 15 -15.59 -4.77 -3.06
C GLU A 15 -14.97 -5.99 -3.75
N MET A 16 -15.46 -7.19 -3.40
CA MET A 16 -15.13 -8.37 -4.17
C MET A 16 -15.75 -8.20 -5.56
N LEU A 17 -14.92 -8.11 -6.59
CA LEU A 17 -15.36 -8.48 -7.94
C LEU A 17 -15.96 -9.88 -7.82
N SER A 18 -17.12 -10.11 -8.43
CA SER A 18 -17.71 -11.45 -8.43
C SER A 18 -16.65 -12.46 -8.87
N GLU A 19 -16.61 -13.64 -8.25
CA GLU A 19 -15.69 -14.72 -8.65
C GLU A 19 -15.78 -15.06 -10.15
N ASP A 20 -16.93 -14.72 -10.75
CA ASP A 20 -17.15 -14.76 -12.18
C ASP A 20 -16.61 -13.48 -12.84
N THR A 21 -15.56 -13.64 -13.64
CA THR A 21 -14.88 -12.61 -14.43
C THR A 21 -15.69 -12.14 -15.64
N ASP A 22 -16.87 -12.73 -15.89
CA ASP A 22 -17.82 -12.22 -16.88
C ASP A 22 -18.33 -10.82 -16.47
N PRO A 23 -18.22 -9.79 -17.32
CA PRO A 23 -18.77 -8.46 -17.03
C PRO A 23 -20.29 -8.47 -16.75
N ASP A 24 -21.04 -9.49 -17.21
CA ASP A 24 -22.46 -9.69 -16.90
C ASP A 24 -22.71 -10.56 -15.64
N ALA A 25 -21.67 -11.10 -15.00
CA ALA A 25 -21.78 -11.84 -13.73
C ALA A 25 -22.46 -11.03 -12.62
N ARG A 26 -22.09 -9.75 -12.52
CA ARG A 26 -22.69 -8.78 -11.58
C ARG A 26 -24.20 -8.61 -11.78
N ARG A 27 -24.72 -8.80 -13.00
CA ARG A 27 -26.16 -8.76 -13.27
C ARG A 27 -26.87 -10.04 -12.86
N ARG A 28 -26.16 -11.17 -12.83
CA ARG A 28 -26.70 -12.51 -12.49
C ARG A 28 -26.63 -12.81 -10.99
N ALA A 29 -25.62 -12.27 -10.28
CA ALA A 29 -25.40 -12.51 -8.86
C ALA A 29 -26.44 -11.84 -7.92
N GLY A 30 -27.24 -10.91 -8.44
CA GLY A 30 -28.15 -10.11 -7.61
C GLY A 30 -27.40 -9.04 -6.81
N ALA A 31 -28.13 -8.00 -6.38
CA ALA A 31 -27.56 -7.00 -5.48
C ALA A 31 -27.39 -7.61 -4.08
N PRO A 32 -26.28 -7.34 -3.36
CA PRO A 32 -26.14 -7.75 -1.98
C PRO A 32 -27.28 -7.17 -1.13
N THR A 33 -27.74 -7.95 -0.16
CA THR A 33 -28.69 -7.49 0.83
C THR A 33 -28.06 -6.44 1.75
N LEU A 34 -28.90 -5.64 2.41
CA LEU A 34 -28.43 -4.65 3.38
C LEU A 34 -27.65 -5.31 4.53
N GLU A 35 -28.04 -6.52 4.94
CA GLU A 35 -27.36 -7.26 6.00
C GLU A 35 -25.96 -7.74 5.55
N GLU A 36 -25.82 -8.20 4.31
CA GLU A 36 -24.51 -8.54 3.72
C GLU A 36 -23.63 -7.30 3.56
N PHE A 37 -24.21 -6.16 3.18
CA PHE A 37 -23.46 -4.91 3.08
C PHE A 37 -22.96 -4.41 4.44
N LEU A 38 -23.80 -4.49 5.48
CA LEU A 38 -23.44 -4.06 6.83
C LEU A 38 -22.52 -5.05 7.55
N GLY A 39 -22.48 -6.32 7.11
CA GLY A 39 -21.62 -7.37 7.64
C GLY A 39 -20.32 -7.58 6.86
N ALA A 40 -20.06 -6.80 5.82
CA ALA A 40 -18.87 -6.95 4.99
C ALA A 40 -17.59 -6.70 5.81
N PRO A 41 -16.53 -7.50 5.62
CA PRO A 41 -15.24 -7.24 6.26
C PRO A 41 -14.72 -5.85 5.91
N GLU A 42 -14.32 -5.10 6.94
CA GLU A 42 -13.70 -3.79 6.79
C GLU A 42 -12.18 -3.93 6.83
N TYR A 43 -11.52 -3.33 5.86
CA TYR A 43 -10.07 -3.29 5.73
C TYR A 43 -9.59 -1.84 5.80
N ALA A 44 -8.27 -1.66 5.74
CA ALA A 44 -7.62 -0.37 5.57
C ALA A 44 -6.88 -0.35 4.23
N ARG A 45 -7.03 0.76 3.50
CA ARG A 45 -6.26 1.04 2.30
C ARG A 45 -5.47 2.32 2.47
N GLY A 46 -4.22 2.29 2.04
CA GLY A 46 -3.32 3.42 2.01
C GLY A 46 -2.62 3.58 0.67
N TYR A 47 -2.05 4.76 0.46
CA TYR A 47 -1.16 5.06 -0.65
C TYR A 47 0.00 5.90 -0.13
N LEU A 48 1.21 5.38 -0.25
CA LEU A 48 2.43 6.00 0.22
C LEU A 48 3.21 6.59 -0.96
N ALA A 49 3.44 7.89 -0.91
CA ALA A 49 4.15 8.65 -1.92
C ALA A 49 5.20 9.57 -1.29
N ALA A 50 6.18 9.97 -2.10
CA ALA A 50 7.14 10.99 -1.72
C ALA A 50 7.48 11.93 -2.87
N SER A 51 8.08 13.06 -2.52
CA SER A 51 8.52 14.07 -3.49
C SER A 51 9.77 14.77 -2.98
N ASP A 52 10.71 14.99 -3.89
CA ASP A 52 11.87 15.85 -3.69
C ASP A 52 11.76 17.05 -4.62
N LEU A 53 11.33 18.18 -4.07
CA LEU A 53 11.09 19.41 -4.84
C LEU A 53 12.38 20.13 -5.25
N GLU A 54 13.53 19.79 -4.66
CA GLU A 54 14.81 20.35 -5.13
C GLU A 54 15.24 19.72 -6.45
N THR A 55 15.01 18.42 -6.60
CA THR A 55 15.30 17.69 -7.84
C THR A 55 14.10 17.62 -8.78
N GLY A 56 12.91 17.99 -8.31
CA GLY A 56 11.66 17.90 -9.05
C GLY A 56 11.12 16.48 -9.20
N ARG A 57 11.66 15.51 -8.46
CA ARG A 57 11.32 14.09 -8.59
C ARG A 57 10.15 13.69 -7.69
N ILE A 58 9.27 12.84 -8.22
CA ILE A 58 8.04 12.41 -7.56
C ILE A 58 7.92 10.89 -7.64
N ALA A 59 8.20 10.22 -6.51
CA ALA A 59 7.85 8.83 -6.21
C ALA A 59 8.29 8.52 -4.77
N ALA A 60 7.71 7.53 -4.10
CA ALA A 60 8.20 7.03 -2.81
C ALA A 60 9.67 6.56 -2.90
N SER A 61 10.04 5.92 -4.01
CA SER A 61 11.41 5.45 -4.27
C SER A 61 12.45 6.57 -4.44
N VAL A 62 12.05 7.85 -4.45
CA VAL A 62 13.02 8.97 -4.46
C VAL A 62 13.58 9.27 -3.06
N LEU A 63 12.90 8.81 -1.99
CA LEU A 63 13.34 8.94 -0.59
C LEU A 63 13.38 7.56 0.10
N PRO A 64 14.07 6.55 -0.44
CA PRO A 64 13.96 5.16 0.00
C PRO A 64 14.40 4.96 1.45
N GLU A 65 15.37 5.74 1.94
CA GLU A 65 15.80 5.68 3.35
C GLU A 65 14.70 6.11 4.31
N SER A 66 14.00 7.19 3.98
CA SER A 66 12.93 7.74 4.84
C SER A 66 11.70 6.83 4.82
N ILE A 67 11.37 6.30 3.65
CA ILE A 67 10.28 5.33 3.50
C ILE A 67 10.60 4.03 4.24
N ALA A 68 11.83 3.52 4.14
CA ALA A 68 12.24 2.33 4.87
C ALA A 68 12.15 2.51 6.40
N LEU A 69 12.56 3.66 6.94
CA LEU A 69 12.43 3.96 8.38
C LEU A 69 10.96 3.94 8.84
N ILE A 70 10.06 4.59 8.09
CA ILE A 70 8.64 4.61 8.42
C ILE A 70 8.04 3.21 8.37
N LEU A 71 8.31 2.48 7.28
CA LEU A 71 7.77 1.13 7.09
C LEU A 71 8.36 0.13 8.08
N ASP A 72 9.62 0.27 8.49
CA ASP A 72 10.22 -0.57 9.52
C ASP A 72 9.49 -0.43 10.88
N ALA A 73 9.00 0.78 11.20
CA ALA A 73 8.24 1.02 12.42
C ALA A 73 6.77 0.54 12.34
N VAL A 74 6.18 0.52 11.15
CA VAL A 74 4.74 0.22 10.97
C VAL A 74 4.47 -1.23 10.58
N LEU A 75 5.34 -1.85 9.79
CA LEU A 75 5.11 -3.17 9.20
C LEU A 75 5.48 -4.30 10.17
N PRO A 76 4.61 -5.29 10.39
CA PRO A 76 4.94 -6.43 11.22
C PRO A 76 5.97 -7.35 10.54
N GLU A 77 6.74 -8.06 11.36
CA GLU A 77 7.59 -9.17 10.90
C GLU A 77 6.83 -10.50 10.94
N PRO A 78 7.21 -11.52 10.15
CA PRO A 78 8.22 -11.49 9.08
C PRO A 78 7.74 -10.72 7.84
N ARG A 79 8.69 -10.14 7.11
CA ARG A 79 8.46 -9.44 5.83
C ARG A 79 9.06 -10.23 4.67
N ARG A 80 8.32 -10.34 3.57
CA ARG A 80 8.71 -11.08 2.37
C ARG A 80 8.50 -10.21 1.14
N HIS A 81 9.53 -10.01 0.35
CA HIS A 81 9.47 -9.29 -0.92
C HIS A 81 9.37 -10.30 -2.07
N PHE A 82 8.39 -10.11 -2.92
CA PHE A 82 8.14 -10.90 -4.11
C PHE A 82 8.33 -10.05 -5.35
N THR A 83 9.00 -10.60 -6.35
CA THR A 83 9.29 -9.93 -7.62
C THR A 83 9.05 -10.88 -8.80
N PRO A 84 8.75 -10.34 -10.01
CA PRO A 84 8.81 -11.11 -11.24
C PRO A 84 10.22 -11.71 -11.43
N GLY A 85 10.29 -13.01 -11.67
CA GLY A 85 11.49 -13.75 -12.01
C GLY A 85 11.43 -14.33 -13.43
N VAL A 86 12.57 -14.85 -13.90
CA VAL A 86 12.70 -15.41 -15.27
C VAL A 86 11.79 -16.63 -15.50
N THR A 87 11.51 -17.42 -14.45
CA THR A 87 10.73 -18.66 -14.53
C THR A 87 9.53 -18.69 -13.59
N GLY A 88 9.00 -17.52 -13.21
CA GLY A 88 7.90 -17.38 -12.26
C GLY A 88 8.16 -16.27 -11.27
N ILE A 89 7.76 -16.47 -10.01
CA ILE A 89 7.92 -15.46 -8.96
C ILE A 89 9.15 -15.79 -8.12
N SER A 90 9.96 -14.77 -7.85
CA SER A 90 11.06 -14.85 -6.89
C SER A 90 10.60 -14.28 -5.55
N PHE A 91 11.12 -14.79 -4.43
CA PHE A 91 10.91 -14.18 -3.13
C PHE A 91 12.20 -14.06 -2.33
N THR A 92 12.27 -13.05 -1.47
CA THR A 92 13.37 -12.83 -0.54
C THR A 92 12.81 -12.35 0.80
N GLY A 93 13.34 -12.87 1.91
CA GLY A 93 13.01 -12.36 3.24
C GLY A 93 13.63 -10.97 3.43
N LEU A 94 12.88 -10.04 4.01
CA LEU A 94 13.38 -8.70 4.31
C LEU A 94 13.73 -8.62 5.80
N ASP A 95 15.00 -8.81 6.12
CA ASP A 95 15.47 -8.72 7.50
C ASP A 95 15.76 -7.27 7.88
N GLY A 96 14.86 -6.70 8.70
CA GLY A 96 14.98 -5.34 9.22
C GLY A 96 15.04 -4.25 8.15
N ILE A 97 15.55 -3.09 8.55
CA ILE A 97 15.52 -1.89 7.72
C ILE A 97 16.35 -1.96 6.44
N ASP A 98 17.46 -2.71 6.44
CA ASP A 98 18.36 -2.76 5.28
C ASP A 98 17.71 -3.54 4.13
N GLY A 99 17.03 -4.65 4.43
CA GLY A 99 16.25 -5.40 3.44
C GLY A 99 15.09 -4.58 2.88
N LEU A 100 14.38 -3.83 3.73
CA LEU A 100 13.35 -2.89 3.26
C LEU A 100 13.94 -1.83 2.34
N ARG A 101 15.05 -1.19 2.72
CA ARG A 101 15.68 -0.15 1.91
C ARG A 101 16.05 -0.67 0.52
N GLU A 102 16.63 -1.87 0.44
CA GLU A 102 16.96 -2.50 -0.84
C GLU A 102 15.71 -2.72 -1.70
N ALA A 103 14.64 -3.29 -1.12
CA ALA A 103 13.38 -3.52 -1.83
C ALA A 103 12.70 -2.23 -2.32
N LEU A 104 12.89 -1.11 -1.61
CA LEU A 104 12.24 0.17 -1.89
C LEU A 104 13.02 1.09 -2.84
N THR A 105 14.32 0.85 -3.02
CA THR A 105 15.19 1.73 -3.82
C THR A 105 14.89 1.64 -5.32
N ASP A 106 14.74 0.43 -5.82
CA ASP A 106 14.42 0.15 -7.23
C ASP A 106 13.47 -1.05 -7.32
N PRO A 107 12.22 -0.89 -6.85
CA PRO A 107 11.26 -1.98 -6.96
C PRO A 107 10.98 -2.26 -8.43
N SER A 108 10.79 -3.54 -8.76
CA SER A 108 10.23 -3.89 -10.06
C SER A 108 8.84 -3.28 -10.19
N GLU A 109 8.36 -3.04 -11.42
CA GLU A 109 7.02 -2.48 -11.68
C GLU A 109 5.89 -3.24 -10.97
N ARG A 110 6.14 -4.50 -10.57
CA ARG A 110 5.17 -5.39 -9.94
C ARG A 110 5.75 -6.09 -8.72
N SER A 111 6.48 -5.35 -7.91
CA SER A 111 6.97 -5.81 -6.61
C SER A 111 5.85 -5.85 -5.58
N VAL A 112 5.80 -6.92 -4.79
CA VAL A 112 4.84 -7.08 -3.69
C VAL A 112 5.59 -7.36 -2.40
N ILE A 113 5.29 -6.64 -1.33
CA ILE A 113 5.79 -6.93 0.02
C ILE A 113 4.63 -7.46 0.86
N VAL A 114 4.80 -8.64 1.44
CA VAL A 114 3.82 -9.26 2.35
C VAL A 114 4.41 -9.33 3.76
N CYS A 115 3.67 -8.84 4.73
CA CYS A 115 4.09 -8.71 6.13
C CYS A 115 3.14 -9.48 7.04
N GLY A 116 3.68 -10.22 8.00
CA GLY A 116 2.92 -10.93 9.03
C GLY A 116 3.28 -12.39 9.19
N ALA A 117 2.98 -12.91 10.39
CA ALA A 117 3.28 -14.29 10.78
C ALA A 117 2.31 -15.26 10.09
N GLY A 118 2.86 -16.14 9.25
CA GLY A 118 2.14 -17.18 8.54
C GLY A 118 2.96 -17.64 7.34
N ASP A 119 3.45 -18.88 7.34
CA ASP A 119 3.98 -19.53 6.12
C ASP A 119 2.83 -20.16 5.31
N ARG A 120 1.72 -20.42 6.00
CA ARG A 120 0.38 -20.68 5.51
C ARG A 120 -0.51 -19.82 6.38
N GLY A 121 -1.42 -19.03 5.80
CA GLY A 121 -2.52 -18.49 6.61
C GLY A 121 -3.21 -19.66 7.31
N ASP A 122 -3.84 -19.44 8.46
CA ASP A 122 -4.58 -20.48 9.21
C ASP A 122 -5.60 -21.26 8.33
N ASN A 123 -5.90 -20.74 7.14
CA ASN A 123 -6.77 -21.27 6.10
C ASN A 123 -6.08 -22.11 5.00
N GLY A 124 -4.78 -22.43 5.09
CA GLY A 124 -4.05 -23.23 4.09
C GLY A 124 -3.61 -22.46 2.83
N LEU A 125 -3.51 -21.13 2.91
CA LEU A 125 -3.12 -20.23 1.83
C LEU A 125 -1.69 -20.51 1.32
N SER A 126 -1.51 -20.71 0.01
CA SER A 126 -0.19 -20.73 -0.65
C SER A 126 0.21 -19.30 -1.01
N LEU A 127 1.06 -18.67 -0.20
CA LEU A 127 1.51 -17.28 -0.42
C LEU A 127 2.05 -17.03 -1.84
N PRO A 128 2.95 -17.87 -2.40
CA PRO A 128 3.48 -17.63 -3.74
C PRO A 128 2.41 -17.66 -4.83
N GLU A 129 1.39 -18.51 -4.72
CA GLU A 129 0.31 -18.59 -5.72
C GLU A 129 -0.55 -17.32 -5.69
N VAL A 130 -0.91 -16.85 -4.50
CA VAL A 130 -1.77 -15.68 -4.33
C VAL A 130 -1.03 -14.40 -4.70
N VAL A 131 0.24 -14.29 -4.32
CA VAL A 131 1.08 -13.17 -4.73
C VAL A 131 1.38 -13.22 -6.23
N GLY A 132 1.45 -14.40 -6.84
CA GLY A 132 1.60 -14.54 -8.28
C GLY A 132 0.51 -13.85 -9.07
N ASP A 133 -0.74 -14.00 -8.64
CA ASP A 133 -1.87 -13.32 -9.26
C ASP A 133 -1.75 -11.78 -9.17
N LEU A 134 -1.28 -11.25 -8.03
CA LEU A 134 -1.00 -9.82 -7.84
C LEU A 134 0.13 -9.30 -8.74
N ILE A 135 1.12 -10.15 -9.04
CA ILE A 135 2.24 -9.81 -9.91
C ILE A 135 1.83 -9.92 -11.39
N GLU A 136 0.90 -10.82 -11.73
CA GLU A 136 0.48 -11.04 -13.12
C GLU A 136 -0.57 -10.04 -13.60
N HIS A 137 -1.41 -9.52 -12.70
CA HIS A 137 -2.55 -8.67 -13.04
C HIS A 137 -2.47 -7.25 -12.45
N ASP A 138 -3.29 -6.33 -12.97
CA ASP A 138 -3.49 -5.04 -12.31
C ASP A 138 -4.14 -5.23 -10.94
N ILE A 139 -3.86 -4.33 -10.00
CA ILE A 139 -4.36 -4.46 -8.64
C ILE A 139 -5.89 -4.51 -8.56
N ARG A 140 -6.60 -3.89 -9.51
CA ARG A 140 -8.07 -3.95 -9.60
C ARG A 140 -8.56 -5.35 -9.96
N GLU A 141 -7.82 -6.05 -10.81
CA GLU A 141 -8.15 -7.41 -11.26
C GLU A 141 -7.79 -8.44 -10.19
N ALA A 142 -6.71 -8.20 -9.44
CA ALA A 142 -6.23 -9.07 -8.36
C ALA A 142 -6.75 -8.70 -6.96
N LEU A 143 -7.81 -7.88 -6.85
CA LEU A 143 -8.39 -7.49 -5.54
C LEU A 143 -8.81 -8.69 -4.68
N SER A 144 -9.30 -9.77 -5.31
CA SER A 144 -9.64 -11.00 -4.59
C SER A 144 -8.41 -11.63 -3.92
N SER A 145 -7.25 -11.58 -4.57
CA SER A 145 -5.98 -12.04 -4.01
C SER A 145 -5.50 -11.16 -2.85
N VAL A 146 -5.70 -9.84 -2.92
CA VAL A 146 -5.49 -8.94 -1.77
C VAL A 146 -6.38 -9.36 -0.60
N VAL A 147 -7.69 -9.50 -0.82
CA VAL A 147 -8.64 -9.87 0.24
C VAL A 147 -8.25 -11.18 0.91
N ARG A 148 -7.87 -12.21 0.14
CA ARG A 148 -7.40 -13.50 0.70
C ARG A 148 -6.16 -13.35 1.57
N LEU A 149 -5.24 -12.44 1.25
CA LEU A 149 -4.08 -12.13 2.09
C LEU A 149 -4.51 -11.41 3.38
N LEU A 150 -5.41 -10.43 3.28
CA LEU A 150 -5.90 -9.68 4.45
C LEU A 150 -6.69 -10.57 5.43
N GLU A 151 -7.53 -11.47 4.91
CA GLU A 151 -8.23 -12.50 5.73
C GLU A 151 -7.25 -13.48 6.39
N GLY A 152 -6.10 -13.72 5.75
CA GLY A 152 -4.98 -14.45 6.32
C GLY A 152 -4.20 -13.67 7.38
N GLY A 153 -4.59 -12.43 7.68
CA GLY A 153 -3.93 -11.54 8.65
C GLY A 153 -2.69 -10.82 8.11
N PHE A 154 -2.41 -10.91 6.81
CA PHE A 154 -1.26 -10.27 6.20
C PHE A 154 -1.53 -8.81 5.87
N LEU A 155 -0.49 -7.98 5.96
CA LEU A 155 -0.44 -6.64 5.37
C LEU A 155 0.32 -6.73 4.05
N VAL A 156 -0.20 -6.06 3.01
CA VAL A 156 0.32 -6.15 1.64
C VAL A 156 0.69 -4.77 1.13
N LEU A 157 1.88 -4.62 0.57
CA LEU A 157 2.28 -3.46 -0.22
C LEU A 157 2.46 -3.89 -1.67
N VAL A 158 1.92 -3.12 -2.60
CA VAL A 158 2.07 -3.34 -4.04
C VAL A 158 2.70 -2.09 -4.65
N SER A 159 3.80 -2.26 -5.37
CA SER A 159 4.45 -1.16 -6.08
C SER A 159 3.54 -0.62 -7.18
N GLU A 160 3.44 0.69 -7.28
CA GLU A 160 2.74 1.36 -8.39
C GLU A 160 3.70 2.27 -9.14
N PRO A 161 3.77 2.19 -10.48
CA PRO A 161 4.55 3.13 -11.28
C PRO A 161 4.11 4.58 -11.00
N SER A 162 5.10 5.45 -10.80
CA SER A 162 4.93 6.89 -10.58
C SER A 162 5.82 7.66 -11.56
N HIS A 163 5.79 9.00 -11.52
CA HIS A 163 6.48 9.83 -12.50
C HIS A 163 7.99 9.58 -12.57
N ASP A 164 8.65 9.42 -11.42
CA ASP A 164 10.11 9.30 -11.32
C ASP A 164 10.59 8.03 -10.59
N GLY A 165 9.75 7.00 -10.56
CA GLY A 165 9.99 5.75 -9.86
C GLY A 165 8.71 5.02 -9.48
N HIS A 166 8.61 4.58 -8.22
CA HIS A 166 7.45 3.85 -7.72
C HIS A 166 6.92 4.43 -6.40
N ASP A 167 5.60 4.46 -6.31
CA ASP A 167 4.83 4.66 -5.08
C ASP A 167 4.35 3.29 -4.57
N TRP A 168 3.66 3.26 -3.42
CA TRP A 168 3.17 2.01 -2.85
C TRP A 168 1.70 2.10 -2.45
N SER A 169 0.87 1.23 -3.02
CA SER A 169 -0.43 0.93 -2.45
C SER A 169 -0.26 0.00 -1.25
N VAL A 170 -0.95 0.31 -0.15
CA VAL A 170 -0.87 -0.41 1.13
C VAL A 170 -2.25 -0.96 1.48
N PHE A 171 -2.33 -2.24 1.82
CA PHE A 171 -3.55 -2.89 2.26
C PHE A 171 -3.30 -3.57 3.60
N SER A 172 -4.22 -3.40 4.53
CA SER A 172 -4.06 -3.88 5.89
C SER A 172 -5.38 -4.37 6.49
N PRO A 173 -5.35 -5.41 7.34
CA PRO A 173 -6.52 -5.86 8.09
C PRO A 173 -6.90 -4.90 9.22
N ARG A 174 -6.10 -3.86 9.47
CA ARG A 174 -6.29 -2.88 10.54
C ARG A 174 -5.93 -1.46 10.06
N PRO A 175 -6.53 -0.40 10.64
CA PRO A 175 -6.12 0.98 10.41
C PRO A 175 -4.62 1.20 10.64
N LEU A 176 -3.99 2.01 9.80
CA LEU A 176 -2.57 2.36 9.86
C LEU A 176 -2.32 3.87 9.97
N ALA A 177 -3.34 4.72 9.83
CA ALA A 177 -3.15 6.17 9.80
C ALA A 177 -2.40 6.71 11.04
N ASP A 178 -2.76 6.26 12.24
CA ASP A 178 -2.11 6.70 13.49
C ASP A 178 -0.69 6.14 13.66
N ASP A 179 -0.46 4.89 13.25
CA ASP A 179 0.87 4.27 13.24
C ASP A 179 1.79 5.03 12.27
N MET A 180 1.29 5.37 11.07
CA MET A 180 2.00 6.17 10.08
C MET A 180 2.31 7.58 10.61
N ARG A 181 1.37 8.25 11.28
CA ARG A 181 1.63 9.55 11.92
C ARG A 181 2.75 9.45 12.94
N THR A 182 2.71 8.42 13.78
CA THR A 182 3.70 8.19 14.84
C THR A 182 5.08 7.94 14.25
N ALA A 183 5.19 7.00 13.30
CA ALA A 183 6.44 6.67 12.63
C ALA A 183 7.03 7.86 11.86
N MET A 184 6.19 8.64 11.17
CA MET A 184 6.62 9.85 10.49
C MET A 184 7.16 10.91 11.47
N ALA A 185 6.49 11.12 12.61
CA ALA A 185 6.93 12.09 13.61
C ALA A 185 8.29 11.72 14.21
N GLU A 186 8.52 10.43 14.40
CA GLU A 186 9.76 9.91 14.97
C GLU A 186 10.95 10.02 14.00
N HIS A 187 10.72 9.68 12.73
CA HIS A 187 11.79 9.41 11.77
C HIS A 187 12.01 10.49 10.70
N LEU A 188 11.02 11.34 10.37
CA LEU A 188 11.16 12.36 9.32
C LEU A 188 11.84 13.64 9.81
N ARG A 189 13.14 13.57 10.12
CA ARG A 189 13.93 14.75 10.51
C ARG A 189 14.23 15.63 9.28
N GLY A 190 13.66 16.83 9.25
CA GLY A 190 13.88 17.80 8.16
C GLY A 190 13.07 17.52 6.89
N ILE A 191 12.17 16.54 6.93
CA ILE A 191 11.27 16.14 5.84
C ILE A 191 9.84 16.41 6.30
N SER A 192 9.00 16.99 5.44
CA SER A 192 7.60 17.22 5.82
C SER A 192 6.77 15.96 5.62
N GLY A 193 6.18 15.43 6.70
CA GLY A 193 5.27 14.28 6.66
C GLY A 193 3.80 14.71 6.65
N TYR A 194 2.95 14.02 5.90
CA TYR A 194 1.51 14.24 5.88
C TYR A 194 0.75 12.92 5.89
N VAL A 195 -0.32 12.86 6.69
CA VAL A 195 -1.24 11.72 6.72
C VAL A 195 -2.66 12.22 6.43
N ILE A 196 -3.15 11.99 5.20
CA ILE A 196 -4.30 12.70 4.62
C ILE A 196 -5.42 11.71 4.29
N PRO A 197 -6.67 11.96 4.69
CA PRO A 197 -7.80 11.14 4.24
C PRO A 197 -7.94 11.22 2.71
N PHE A 198 -7.98 10.09 2.00
CA PHE A 198 -8.00 10.02 0.54
C PHE A 198 -9.13 10.85 -0.09
N ARG A 199 -10.30 10.89 0.57
CA ARG A 199 -11.45 11.73 0.16
C ARG A 199 -11.13 13.22 0.01
N ARG A 200 -10.09 13.73 0.68
CA ARG A 200 -9.65 15.12 0.60
C ARG A 200 -8.73 15.38 -0.60
N ALA A 201 -8.10 14.33 -1.15
CA ALA A 201 -7.02 14.38 -2.15
C ALA A 201 -7.39 13.80 -3.53
N ARG A 202 -8.69 13.72 -3.87
CA ARG A 202 -9.17 13.09 -5.11
C ARG A 202 -8.79 13.77 -6.42
N ALA A 203 -8.33 15.02 -6.38
CA ALA A 203 -7.95 15.77 -7.57
C ALA A 203 -6.42 15.84 -7.69
N GLU A 204 -5.90 15.84 -8.91
CA GLU A 204 -4.45 15.83 -9.17
C GLU A 204 -3.70 16.97 -8.47
N HIS A 205 -4.20 18.21 -8.57
CA HIS A 205 -3.64 19.37 -7.86
C HIS A 205 -3.67 19.25 -6.34
N ARG A 206 -4.52 18.37 -5.81
CA ARG A 206 -4.59 18.04 -4.38
C ARG A 206 -3.72 16.85 -4.00
N PHE A 207 -3.29 16.07 -4.97
CA PHE A 207 -2.34 14.98 -4.76
C PHE A 207 -0.90 15.51 -4.78
N TYR A 208 -0.60 16.44 -5.70
CA TYR A 208 0.67 17.17 -5.80
C TYR A 208 0.61 18.57 -5.14
N PHE A 209 -0.10 18.66 -4.02
CA PHE A 209 -0.37 19.95 -3.37
C PHE A 209 0.91 20.70 -3.00
N GLU A 210 1.99 20.00 -2.66
CA GLU A 210 3.28 20.57 -2.33
C GLU A 210 3.91 21.40 -3.47
N GLN A 211 3.43 21.25 -4.70
CA GLN A 211 3.84 22.04 -5.87
C GLN A 211 2.93 23.25 -6.13
N VAL A 212 1.69 23.22 -5.64
CA VAL A 212 0.63 24.17 -6.00
C VAL A 212 0.21 25.04 -4.82
N ASP A 213 -0.10 24.40 -3.69
CA ASP A 213 -0.55 25.03 -2.44
C ASP A 213 -0.10 24.16 -1.24
N PRO A 214 1.13 24.38 -0.73
CA PRO A 214 1.69 23.57 0.35
C PRO A 214 0.92 23.63 1.67
N GLU A 215 0.11 24.67 1.88
CA GLU A 215 -0.60 24.93 3.13
C GLU A 215 -1.98 24.23 3.20
N ILE A 216 -2.50 23.74 2.06
CA ILE A 216 -3.86 23.16 1.97
C ILE A 216 -4.10 21.98 2.93
N TYR A 217 -3.03 21.32 3.39
CA TYR A 217 -3.08 20.20 4.32
C TYR A 217 -2.26 20.41 5.59
N ASP A 218 -2.03 21.65 6.00
CA ASP A 218 -1.36 21.92 7.29
C ASP A 218 -2.08 21.26 8.47
N GLU A 219 -3.41 21.12 8.42
CA GLU A 219 -4.18 20.39 9.45
C GLU A 219 -3.84 18.88 9.52
N PHE A 220 -3.26 18.31 8.46
CA PHE A 220 -2.87 16.90 8.37
C PHE A 220 -1.36 16.68 8.49
N ARG A 221 -0.59 17.76 8.60
CA ARG A 221 0.86 17.71 8.73
C ARG A 221 1.27 17.01 10.02
N VAL A 222 2.23 16.10 9.90
CA VAL A 222 2.83 15.42 11.04
C VAL A 222 3.79 16.37 11.74
N THR A 223 3.58 16.59 13.04
CA THR A 223 4.45 17.42 13.86
C THR A 223 5.61 16.56 14.37
N THR A 224 6.84 16.93 14.01
CA THR A 224 8.09 16.22 14.34
C THR A 224 8.81 16.79 15.56
#